data_AF-A0A838S849-F1
#
_entry.id   AF-A0A838S849-F1
#
_cell.length_a   1.000
_cell.length_b   1.000
_cell.length_c   1.000
_cell.angle_alpha   90.00
_cell.angle_beta   90.00
_cell.angle_gamma   90.00
#
_symmetry.space_group_name_H-M   'P 1'
#
loop_
_entity.id
_entity.type
_entity.pdbx_description
1 polymer ?
#
loop_
_entity_poly.entity_id
_entity_poly.type
_entity_poly.pdbx_seq_one_letter_code
_entity_poly.pdbx_strand_id
1 'polypeptide(L)'
;MREFRRNGLSLLFLFLVLGTLSFVTGLPEAQAQETDIFQHPNSEQAGIKKSLEQQIGAGRGDINTPDSSLYIISRDPFRSIRRGRIFFNENSP
;
A
#
# COMPACT_ATOMS: atom_id res chain seq x y z
N MET A 1 24.29 55.06 -14.52
CA MET A 1 24.92 53.84 -13.96
C MET A 1 24.31 53.49 -12.59
N ARG A 2 23.11 52.91 -12.52
CA ARG A 2 22.47 52.46 -11.25
C ARG A 2 21.63 51.17 -11.37
N GLU A 3 21.72 50.46 -12.49
CA GLU A 3 20.87 49.28 -12.77
C GLU A 3 21.50 47.96 -12.27
N PHE A 4 22.83 47.89 -12.14
CA PHE A 4 23.56 46.64 -11.91
C PHE A 4 23.36 46.02 -10.52
N ARG A 5 22.88 46.79 -9.51
CA ARG A 5 22.72 46.31 -8.12
C ARG A 5 21.38 45.64 -7.83
N ARG A 6 20.34 45.81 -8.66
CA ARG A 6 19.01 45.19 -8.43
C ARG A 6 18.97 43.71 -8.81
N ASN A 7 19.77 43.28 -9.78
CA ASN A 7 19.69 41.93 -10.35
C ASN A 7 20.35 40.85 -9.47
N GLY A 8 21.38 41.21 -8.71
CA GLY A 8 22.05 40.27 -7.81
C GLY A 8 21.16 39.77 -6.67
N LEU A 9 20.30 40.64 -6.13
CA LEU A 9 19.35 40.26 -5.07
C LEU A 9 18.25 39.33 -5.60
N SER A 10 17.79 39.56 -6.84
CA SER A 10 16.81 38.69 -7.51
C SER A 10 17.39 37.32 -7.86
N LEU A 11 18.67 37.26 -8.26
CA LEU A 11 19.34 36.00 -8.59
C LEU A 11 19.56 35.14 -7.34
N LEU A 12 19.95 35.75 -6.23
CA LEU A 12 20.07 35.08 -4.93
C LEU A 12 18.71 34.55 -4.46
N PHE A 13 17.64 35.31 -4.65
CA PHE A 13 16.28 34.87 -4.33
C PHE A 13 15.86 33.65 -5.16
N LEU A 14 16.19 33.64 -6.46
CA LEU A 14 15.91 32.53 -7.35
C LEU A 14 16.66 31.26 -6.91
N PHE A 15 17.95 31.37 -6.57
CA PHE A 15 18.73 30.23 -6.07
C PHE A 15 18.21 29.71 -4.73
N LEU A 16 17.71 30.59 -3.86
CA LEU A 16 17.10 30.21 -2.60
C LEU A 16 15.79 29.44 -2.82
N VAL A 17 14.95 29.89 -3.76
CA VAL A 17 13.71 29.21 -4.13
C VAL A 17 13.99 27.86 -4.80
N LEU A 18 14.94 27.79 -5.74
CA LEU A 18 15.32 26.52 -6.39
C LEU A 18 15.96 25.52 -5.44
N GLY A 19 16.78 26.01 -4.50
CA GLY A 19 17.42 25.18 -3.48
C GLY A 19 16.40 24.59 -2.51
N THR A 20 15.43 25.40 -2.06
CA THR A 20 14.35 24.92 -1.18
C THR A 20 13.41 23.95 -1.90
N LEU A 21 13.09 24.19 -3.17
CA LEU A 21 12.24 23.30 -3.96
C LEU A 21 12.89 21.92 -4.18
N SER A 22 14.18 21.89 -4.49
CA SER A 22 14.95 20.65 -4.68
C SER A 22 15.06 19.83 -3.38
N PHE A 23 15.14 20.52 -2.22
CA PHE A 23 15.21 19.86 -0.92
C PHE A 23 13.89 19.16 -0.54
N VAL A 24 12.75 19.78 -0.86
CA VAL A 24 11.43 19.22 -0.55
C VAL A 24 11.12 17.99 -1.38
N THR A 25 11.51 17.95 -2.66
CA THR A 25 11.23 16.82 -3.55
C THR A 25 12.19 15.64 -3.36
N GLY A 26 13.31 15.83 -2.67
CA GLY A 26 14.32 14.79 -2.43
C GLY A 26 14.07 13.93 -1.19
N LEU A 27 12.98 14.18 -0.46
CA LEU A 27 12.65 13.39 0.72
C LEU A 27 12.25 11.97 0.29
N PRO A 28 12.88 10.92 0.84
CA PRO A 28 12.49 9.54 0.54
C PRO A 28 11.05 9.31 1.00
N GLU A 29 10.24 8.70 0.14
CA GLU A 29 8.90 8.25 0.50
C GLU A 29 9.02 7.20 1.61
N ALA A 30 8.67 7.57 2.84
CA ALA A 30 8.59 6.65 3.95
C ALA A 30 7.44 5.68 3.68
N GLN A 31 7.75 4.51 3.13
CA GLN A 31 6.84 3.37 3.04
C GLN A 31 6.60 2.87 4.48
N ALA A 32 5.61 3.45 5.15
CA ALA A 32 5.16 3.01 6.46
C ALA A 32 4.38 1.69 6.30
N GLN A 33 5.11 0.62 6.00
CA GLN A 33 4.54 -0.71 5.97
C GLN A 33 4.66 -1.31 7.38
N GLU A 34 3.52 -1.67 7.96
CA GLU A 34 3.46 -2.20 9.32
C GLU A 34 4.20 -3.54 9.38
N THR A 35 5.30 -3.58 10.12
CA THR A 35 6.16 -4.77 10.24
C THR A 35 5.43 -5.86 11.04
N ASP A 36 5.45 -7.10 10.55
CA ASP A 36 4.91 -8.25 11.27
C ASP A 36 5.81 -8.60 12.47
N ILE A 37 5.24 -8.51 13.67
CA ILE A 37 5.94 -8.74 14.94
C ILE A 37 6.36 -10.21 15.10
N PHE A 38 5.71 -11.14 14.39
CA PHE A 38 6.06 -12.55 14.41
C PHE A 38 7.29 -12.87 13.55
N GLN A 39 7.60 -12.04 12.53
CA GLN A 39 8.83 -12.15 11.75
C GLN A 39 9.96 -11.26 12.28
N HIS A 40 9.63 -10.11 12.89
CA HIS A 40 10.62 -9.17 13.41
C HIS A 40 10.18 -8.56 14.76
N PRO A 41 10.49 -9.22 15.89
CA PRO A 41 10.10 -8.74 17.21
C PRO A 41 10.82 -7.42 17.55
N ASN A 42 10.06 -6.41 17.97
CA ASN A 42 10.58 -5.14 18.48
C ASN A 42 10.23 -4.93 19.96
N SER A 43 11.02 -4.11 20.67
CA SER A 43 10.85 -3.85 22.10
C SER A 43 9.55 -3.10 22.45
N GLU A 44 8.95 -2.41 21.49
CA GLU A 44 7.72 -1.63 21.69
C GLU A 44 6.44 -2.44 21.40
N GLN A 45 6.57 -3.68 20.94
CA GLN A 45 5.45 -4.53 20.47
C GLN A 45 4.53 -3.84 19.45
N ALA A 46 5.10 -2.94 18.64
CA ALA A 46 4.38 -2.19 17.62
C ALA A 46 4.40 -2.96 16.29
N GLY A 47 3.22 -3.25 15.73
CA GLY A 47 3.06 -4.00 14.47
C GLY A 47 1.84 -4.92 14.50
N ILE A 48 1.69 -5.76 13.47
CA ILE A 48 0.53 -6.64 13.34
C ILE A 48 0.59 -7.77 14.38
N LYS A 49 -0.19 -7.64 15.46
CA LYS A 49 -0.28 -8.62 16.57
C LYS A 49 -1.02 -9.92 16.22
N LYS A 50 -1.18 -10.22 14.93
CA LYS A 50 -1.84 -11.44 14.44
C LYS A 50 -0.81 -12.34 13.77
N SER A 51 -0.77 -13.62 14.14
CA SER A 51 0.03 -14.61 13.42
C SER A 51 -0.40 -14.69 11.95
N LEU A 52 0.44 -15.24 11.06
CA LEU A 52 0.06 -15.46 9.66
C LEU A 52 -1.28 -16.21 9.53
N GLU A 53 -1.53 -17.21 10.36
CA GLU A 53 -2.80 -17.94 10.43
C GLU A 53 -3.96 -17.03 10.84
N GLN A 54 -3.75 -16.11 11.78
CA GLN A 54 -4.75 -15.14 12.22
C GLN A 54 -4.96 -13.98 11.22
N GLN A 55 -3.94 -13.64 10.42
CA GLN A 55 -4.06 -12.66 9.33
C GLN A 55 -4.81 -13.26 8.13
N ILE A 56 -4.55 -14.52 7.81
CA ILE A 56 -5.25 -15.28 6.76
C ILE A 56 -6.68 -15.61 7.19
N GLY A 57 -6.94 -15.69 8.51
CA GLY A 57 -8.20 -16.15 9.06
C GLY A 57 -8.48 -17.58 8.61
N ALA A 58 -9.75 -17.94 8.41
CA ALA A 58 -10.13 -19.26 7.90
C ALA A 58 -9.67 -19.53 6.44
N GLY A 59 -9.02 -18.54 5.80
CA GLY A 59 -8.48 -18.64 4.45
C GLY A 59 -9.56 -18.83 3.38
N ARG A 60 -9.13 -19.02 2.13
CA ARG A 60 -9.99 -19.45 1.01
C ARG A 60 -10.48 -20.90 1.14
N GLY A 61 -10.09 -21.61 2.21
CA GLY A 61 -10.13 -23.07 2.26
C GLY A 61 -10.90 -23.71 3.42
N ASP A 62 -11.47 -22.96 4.35
CA ASP A 62 -12.21 -23.58 5.45
C ASP A 62 -13.66 -23.88 5.08
N ILE A 63 -14.07 -25.14 5.11
CA ILE A 63 -15.42 -25.59 4.79
C ILE A 63 -16.49 -25.10 5.79
N ASN A 64 -16.09 -24.67 6.99
CA ASN A 64 -17.02 -24.28 8.06
C ASN A 64 -17.17 -22.77 8.22
N THR A 65 -16.25 -21.97 7.70
CA THR A 65 -16.32 -20.51 7.82
C THR A 65 -17.16 -19.89 6.69
N PRO A 66 -18.24 -19.16 7.03
CA PRO A 66 -19.01 -18.41 6.05
C PRO A 66 -18.12 -17.51 5.19
N ASP A 67 -18.47 -17.41 3.91
CA ASP A 67 -17.77 -16.63 2.88
C ASP A 67 -16.37 -17.10 2.46
N SER A 68 -15.84 -18.18 3.04
CA SER A 68 -14.67 -18.84 2.48
C SER A 68 -14.98 -19.41 1.08
N SER A 69 -13.98 -19.53 0.21
CA SER A 69 -14.20 -20.06 -1.14
C SER A 69 -14.68 -21.52 -1.11
N LEU A 70 -14.10 -22.35 -0.23
CA LEU A 70 -14.56 -23.73 -0.06
C LEU A 70 -15.96 -23.82 0.57
N TYR A 71 -16.32 -22.95 1.51
CA TYR A 71 -17.67 -22.89 2.08
C TYR A 71 -18.71 -22.50 1.03
N ILE A 72 -18.41 -21.53 0.17
CA ILE A 72 -19.34 -21.09 -0.89
C ILE A 72 -19.49 -22.19 -1.95
N ILE A 73 -18.39 -22.84 -2.36
CA ILE A 73 -18.40 -23.93 -3.35
C ILE A 73 -19.13 -25.16 -2.80
N SER A 74 -18.89 -25.54 -1.54
CA SER A 74 -19.53 -26.71 -0.91
C SER A 74 -21.04 -26.49 -0.73
N ARG A 75 -21.46 -25.25 -0.44
CA ARG A 75 -22.87 -24.89 -0.26
C ARG A 75 -23.65 -24.80 -1.58
N ASP A 76 -23.05 -24.20 -2.61
CA ASP A 76 -23.70 -23.99 -3.92
C ASP A 76 -22.67 -24.06 -5.07
N PRO A 77 -22.32 -25.28 -5.54
CA PRO A 77 -21.27 -25.46 -6.52
C PRO A 77 -21.63 -24.87 -7.88
N PHE A 78 -22.89 -24.97 -8.31
CA PHE A 78 -23.32 -24.48 -9.63
C PHE A 78 -23.26 -22.96 -9.73
N ARG A 79 -23.73 -22.24 -8.70
CA ARG A 79 -23.66 -20.78 -8.68
C ARG A 79 -22.22 -20.28 -8.57
N SER A 80 -21.38 -21.00 -7.81
CA SER A 80 -19.95 -20.70 -7.68
C SER A 80 -19.23 -20.79 -9.03
N ILE A 81 -19.48 -21.85 -9.81
CA ILE A 81 -18.93 -22.02 -11.16
C ILE A 81 -19.44 -20.92 -12.10
N ARG A 82 -20.73 -20.59 -12.07
CA ARG A 82 -21.29 -19.51 -12.91
C ARG A 82 -20.63 -18.16 -12.62
N ARG A 83 -20.47 -17.80 -11.34
CA ARG A 83 -19.78 -16.55 -10.94
C ARG A 83 -18.34 -16.52 -11.40
N GLY A 84 -17.61 -17.64 -11.23
CA GLY A 84 -16.24 -17.78 -11.73
C GLY A 84 -16.13 -17.56 -13.24
N ARG A 85 -17.07 -18.11 -14.03
CA ARG A 85 -17.14 -17.90 -15.48
C ARG A 85 -17.39 -16.43 -15.86
N ILE A 86 -18.29 -15.74 -15.16
CA ILE A 86 -18.56 -14.32 -15.42
C ILE A 86 -17.29 -13.50 -15.17
N PHE A 87 -16.66 -13.69 -14.01
CA PHE A 87 -15.43 -12.99 -13.65
C PHE A 87 -14.30 -13.21 -14.67
N PHE A 88 -14.09 -14.45 -15.11
CA PHE A 88 -13.03 -14.78 -16.07
C PHE A 88 -13.32 -14.21 -17.47
N ASN A 89 -14.59 -14.11 -17.85
CA ASN A 89 -15.00 -13.54 -19.14
C ASN A 89 -14.93 -12.01 -19.15
N GLU A 90 -15.25 -11.32 -18.04
CA GLU A 90 -15.24 -9.85 -17.94
C GLU A 90 -13.83 -9.28 -17.78
N ASN A 91 -12.90 -10.04 -17.21
CA ASN A 91 -11.51 -9.61 -16.97
C ASN A 91 -10.51 -10.24 -17.94
N SER A 92 -10.98 -10.85 -19.04
CA SER A 92 -10.10 -11.31 -20.11
C SER A 92 -9.72 -10.10 -21.01
N PRO A 93 -8.43 -9.90 -21.33
CA PRO A 93 -7.94 -8.79 -22.14
C PRO A 93 -8.41 -8.85 -23.61
#